data_AF-A0A8B6DLZ6-F1
#
_entry.id   AF-A0A8B6DLZ6-F1
#
_cell.length_a   1.000
_cell.length_b   1.000
_cell.length_c   1.000
_cell.angle_alpha   90.00
_cell.angle_beta   90.00
_cell.angle_gamma   90.00
#
_symmetry.space_group_name_H-M   'P 1'
#
loop_
_entity.id
_entity.type
_entity.pdbx_description
1 polymer ?
#
loop_
_entity_poly.entity_id
_entity_poly.type
_entity_poly.pdbx_seq_one_letter_code
_entity_poly.pdbx_strand_id
1 'polypeptide(L)'
;ECWAIQNFEDRLFDYFSDNGDRLSVQKFRSAIANYGLRDSDPRLTEGMENLNNVQAQADLHGLFVDKNTFKDCIADNIVLIAKAFHNNFIIPDFPMFRQQIDDLYWKAKSNSAGRVANYIPQLARYSPDDWGRSKCTIDGQR
;
A
#
# COMPACT_ATOMS: atom_id res chain seq x y z
N GLU A 1 -18.08 -1.22 17.34
CA GLU A 1 -18.12 0.22 17.68
C GLU A 1 -18.23 1.03 16.39
N CYS A 2 -19.44 1.38 15.95
CA CYS A 2 -19.69 2.01 14.64
C CYS A 2 -19.69 3.56 14.66
N TRP A 3 -19.37 4.18 15.80
CA TRP A 3 -19.56 5.62 16.01
C TRP A 3 -18.34 6.48 15.63
N ALA A 4 -17.17 5.88 15.39
CA ALA A 4 -15.94 6.61 15.08
C ALA A 4 -15.76 6.99 13.59
N ILE A 5 -16.67 6.53 12.73
CA ILE A 5 -16.56 6.71 11.26
C ILE A 5 -17.29 7.96 10.78
N GLN A 6 -18.19 8.56 11.59
CA GLN A 6 -18.81 9.83 11.19
C GLN A 6 -17.73 10.90 10.94
N ASN A 7 -17.71 11.41 9.71
CA ASN A 7 -16.77 12.41 9.20
C ASN A 7 -15.30 11.97 9.15
N PHE A 8 -14.99 10.67 9.20
CA PHE A 8 -13.61 10.20 8.99
C PHE A 8 -13.12 10.54 7.57
N GLU A 9 -13.95 10.32 6.56
CA GLU A 9 -13.65 10.66 5.16
C GLU A 9 -13.38 12.16 4.98
N ASP A 10 -14.14 13.01 5.68
CA ASP A 10 -13.94 14.45 5.63
C ASP A 10 -12.59 14.85 6.23
N ARG A 11 -12.24 14.31 7.40
CA ARG A 11 -10.93 14.55 8.02
C ARG A 11 -9.78 14.00 7.18
N LEU A 12 -9.98 12.84 6.55
CA LEU A 12 -9.01 12.25 5.65
C LEU A 12 -8.78 13.13 4.42
N PHE A 13 -9.86 13.67 3.84
CA PHE A 13 -9.77 14.64 2.75
C PHE A 13 -9.01 15.88 3.19
N ASP A 14 -9.42 16.50 4.31
CA ASP A 14 -8.83 17.74 4.81
C ASP A 14 -7.32 17.58 5.09
N TYR A 15 -6.90 16.40 5.58
CA TYR A 15 -5.48 16.07 5.80
C TYR A 15 -4.64 16.02 4.51
N PHE A 16 -5.23 15.59 3.39
CA PHE A 16 -4.54 15.45 2.10
C PHE A 16 -4.82 16.57 1.10
N SER A 17 -5.81 17.42 1.39
CA SER A 17 -6.19 18.56 0.57
C SER A 17 -5.14 19.65 0.66
N ASP A 18 -4.81 20.25 -0.49
CA ASP A 18 -3.98 21.45 -0.54
C ASP A 18 -4.88 22.71 -0.43
N ASN A 19 -4.29 23.91 -0.33
CA ASN A 19 -4.98 25.21 -0.17
C ASN A 19 -6.10 25.51 -1.21
N GLY A 20 -6.21 24.72 -2.28
CA GLY A 20 -7.25 24.83 -3.30
C GLY A 20 -8.46 23.93 -3.09
N ASP A 21 -8.63 23.31 -1.91
CA ASP A 21 -9.73 22.40 -1.57
C ASP A 21 -9.82 21.18 -2.51
N ARG A 22 -8.64 20.70 -2.90
CA ARG A 22 -8.47 19.56 -3.81
C ARG A 22 -7.38 18.64 -3.28
N LEU A 23 -7.61 17.34 -3.41
CA LEU A 23 -6.74 16.28 -2.96
C LEU A 23 -5.98 15.66 -4.12
N SER A 24 -4.67 15.47 -3.98
CA SER A 24 -3.89 14.74 -4.99
C SER A 24 -4.05 13.23 -4.83
N VAL A 25 -4.54 12.56 -5.87
CA VAL A 25 -4.74 11.09 -5.87
C VAL A 25 -3.42 10.36 -5.65
N GLN A 26 -2.32 10.88 -6.21
CA GLN A 26 -0.99 10.30 -6.02
C GLN A 26 -0.51 10.40 -4.57
N LYS A 27 -0.76 11.53 -3.88
CA LYS A 27 -0.44 11.68 -2.45
C LYS A 27 -1.21 10.64 -1.62
N PHE A 28 -2.49 10.47 -1.89
CA PHE A 28 -3.33 9.49 -1.20
C PHE A 28 -2.84 8.05 -1.43
N ARG A 29 -2.56 7.64 -2.68
CA ARG A 29 -1.99 6.31 -2.98
C ARG A 29 -0.65 6.07 -2.29
N SER A 30 0.21 7.09 -2.28
CA SER A 30 1.51 7.01 -1.61
C SER A 30 1.36 6.82 -0.10
N ALA A 31 0.35 7.44 0.51
CA ALA A 31 0.05 7.24 1.92
C ALA A 31 -0.50 5.83 2.22
N ILE A 32 -1.41 5.32 1.39
CA ILE A 32 -1.89 3.92 1.48
C ILE A 32 -0.71 2.94 1.39
N ALA A 33 0.21 3.17 0.44
CA ALA A 33 1.42 2.37 0.27
C ALA A 33 2.38 2.46 1.48
N ASN A 34 2.42 3.60 2.18
CA ASN A 34 3.19 3.73 3.41
C ASN A 34 2.67 2.83 4.53
N TYR A 35 1.36 2.61 4.61
CA TYR A 35 0.78 1.61 5.51
C TYR A 35 0.97 0.17 5.05
N GLY A 36 1.56 -0.05 3.87
CA GLY A 36 1.92 -1.37 3.36
C GLY A 36 0.86 -2.04 2.50
N LEU A 37 -0.26 -1.37 2.23
CA LEU A 37 -1.26 -1.87 1.28
C LEU A 37 -0.79 -1.61 -0.15
N ARG A 38 -1.12 -2.51 -1.07
CA ARG A 38 -0.80 -2.36 -2.50
C ARG A 38 -2.02 -1.84 -3.25
N ASP A 39 -1.81 -1.14 -4.35
CA ASP A 39 -2.88 -0.75 -5.28
C ASP A 39 -3.64 -1.97 -5.84
N SER A 40 -3.02 -3.14 -5.86
CA SER A 40 -3.62 -4.41 -6.25
C SER A 40 -4.22 -5.22 -5.09
N ASP A 41 -4.37 -4.62 -3.90
CA ASP A 41 -5.09 -5.27 -2.79
C ASP A 41 -6.57 -5.46 -3.18
N PRO A 42 -7.08 -6.71 -3.21
CA PRO A 42 -8.46 -6.97 -3.64
C PRO A 42 -9.52 -6.27 -2.78
N ARG A 43 -9.17 -5.83 -1.57
CA ARG A 43 -10.09 -5.13 -0.65
C ARG A 43 -10.13 -3.62 -0.88
N LEU A 44 -9.31 -3.11 -1.78
CA LEU A 44 -9.28 -1.71 -2.22
C LEU A 44 -9.73 -1.56 -3.68
N THR A 45 -10.19 -2.65 -4.32
CA THR A 45 -10.45 -2.68 -5.76
C THR A 45 -11.45 -1.61 -6.18
N GLU A 46 -12.61 -1.53 -5.52
CA GLU A 46 -13.67 -0.59 -5.87
C GLU A 46 -13.16 0.85 -5.85
N GLY A 47 -12.48 1.26 -4.77
CA GLY A 47 -11.97 2.61 -4.63
C GLY A 47 -10.79 2.92 -5.53
N MET A 48 -9.91 1.96 -5.80
CA MET A 48 -8.82 2.14 -6.74
C MET A 48 -9.34 2.25 -8.19
N GLU A 49 -10.36 1.48 -8.55
CA GLU A 49 -11.04 1.59 -9.84
C GLU A 49 -11.78 2.92 -10.00
N ASN A 50 -12.53 3.35 -8.98
CA ASN A 50 -13.20 4.64 -8.96
C ASN A 50 -12.19 5.79 -9.15
N LEU A 51 -11.09 5.77 -8.39
CA LEU A 51 -10.00 6.74 -8.55
C LEU A 51 -9.42 6.69 -9.97
N ASN A 52 -9.12 5.51 -10.52
CA ASN A 52 -8.60 5.37 -11.89
C ASN A 52 -9.56 5.98 -12.92
N ASN A 53 -10.87 5.74 -12.78
CA ASN A 53 -11.90 6.24 -13.70
C ASN A 53 -11.96 7.77 -13.65
N VAL A 54 -11.92 8.36 -12.47
CA VAL A 54 -11.88 9.82 -12.29
C VAL A 54 -10.61 10.42 -12.91
N GLN A 55 -9.46 9.76 -12.75
CA GLN A 55 -8.21 10.22 -13.36
C GLN A 55 -8.24 10.12 -14.90
N ALA A 56 -8.86 9.08 -15.46
CA ALA A 56 -8.95 8.86 -16.90
C ALA A 56 -9.89 9.84 -17.61
N GLN A 57 -10.89 10.38 -16.92
CA GLN A 57 -11.87 11.31 -17.47
C GLN A 57 -11.43 12.78 -17.41
N ALA A 58 -10.34 13.10 -16.71
CA ALA A 58 -9.91 14.46 -16.46
C ALA A 58 -8.63 14.84 -17.24
N ASP A 59 -8.75 15.76 -18.21
CA ASP A 59 -7.61 16.41 -18.89
C ASP A 59 -6.68 17.09 -17.89
N LEU A 60 -5.35 16.85 -17.94
CA LEU A 60 -4.19 17.46 -17.21
C LEU A 60 -4.33 17.69 -15.67
N HIS A 61 -5.53 18.04 -15.19
CA HIS A 61 -6.06 18.11 -13.84
C HIS A 61 -6.47 16.77 -13.22
N GLY A 62 -6.44 15.64 -13.94
CA GLY A 62 -6.69 14.28 -13.41
C GLY A 62 -5.73 13.78 -12.33
N LEU A 63 -4.93 14.67 -11.77
CA LEU A 63 -4.11 14.47 -10.57
C LEU A 63 -4.87 14.80 -9.29
N PHE A 64 -5.96 15.58 -9.38
CA PHE A 64 -6.66 16.16 -8.24
C PHE A 64 -8.16 15.86 -8.25
N VAL A 65 -8.72 15.61 -7.07
CA VAL A 65 -10.15 15.35 -6.85
C VAL A 65 -10.72 16.31 -5.80
N ASP A 66 -11.97 16.72 -5.97
CA ASP A 66 -12.72 17.46 -4.95
C ASP A 66 -13.23 16.52 -3.84
N LYS A 67 -13.75 17.12 -2.77
CA LYS A 67 -14.18 16.42 -1.56
C LYS A 67 -15.26 15.38 -1.82
N ASN A 68 -16.29 15.71 -2.59
CA ASN A 68 -17.40 14.80 -2.83
C ASN A 68 -16.95 13.62 -3.69
N THR A 69 -16.22 13.91 -4.77
CA THR A 69 -15.66 12.87 -5.64
C THR A 69 -14.73 11.92 -4.86
N PHE A 70 -13.88 12.45 -3.98
CA PHE A 70 -13.00 11.61 -3.15
C PHE A 70 -13.78 10.69 -2.21
N LYS A 71 -14.81 11.21 -1.53
CA LYS A 71 -15.66 10.43 -0.62
C LYS A 71 -16.35 9.28 -1.35
N ASP A 72 -16.97 9.58 -2.49
CA ASP A 72 -17.64 8.59 -3.32
C ASP A 72 -16.66 7.50 -3.80
N CYS A 73 -15.41 7.88 -4.12
CA CYS A 73 -14.40 6.90 -4.52
C CYS A 73 -14.06 5.92 -3.40
N ILE A 74 -13.90 6.38 -2.15
CA ILE A 74 -13.37 5.53 -1.06
C ILE A 74 -14.44 4.84 -0.20
N ALA A 75 -15.72 5.18 -0.40
CA ALA A 75 -16.83 4.75 0.45
C ALA A 75 -16.88 3.23 0.66
N ASP A 76 -16.72 2.45 -0.42
CA ASP A 76 -16.79 0.98 -0.37
C ASP A 76 -15.63 0.34 0.40
N ASN A 77 -14.50 1.04 0.54
CA ASN A 77 -13.30 0.53 1.20
C ASN A 77 -12.94 1.31 2.48
N ILE A 78 -13.84 2.17 2.96
CA ILE A 78 -13.54 3.13 4.03
C ILE A 78 -13.11 2.47 5.34
N VAL A 79 -13.65 1.30 5.66
CA VAL A 79 -13.31 0.57 6.90
C VAL A 79 -11.84 0.15 6.91
N LEU A 80 -11.31 -0.34 5.78
CA LEU A 80 -9.91 -0.75 5.67
C LEU A 80 -8.98 0.47 5.67
N ILE A 81 -9.37 1.52 4.94
CA ILE A 81 -8.63 2.78 4.88
C ILE A 81 -8.57 3.40 6.29
N ALA A 82 -9.69 3.48 7.00
CA ALA A 82 -9.75 3.97 8.37
C ALA A 82 -8.87 3.15 9.32
N LYS A 83 -8.84 1.81 9.16
CA LYS A 83 -7.96 0.96 9.96
C LYS A 83 -6.47 1.30 9.74
N ALA A 84 -6.06 1.51 8.49
CA ALA A 84 -4.70 1.92 8.16
C ALA A 84 -4.33 3.26 8.80
N PHE A 85 -5.14 4.29 8.55
CA PHE A 85 -4.89 5.65 8.99
C PHE A 85 -5.03 5.89 10.50
N HIS A 86 -5.76 5.02 11.20
CA HIS A 86 -5.77 5.02 12.67
C HIS A 86 -4.57 4.27 13.29
N ASN A 87 -3.59 3.84 12.49
CA ASN A 87 -2.45 3.04 12.96
C ASN A 87 -2.87 1.71 13.63
N ASN A 88 -4.02 1.15 13.22
CA ASN A 88 -4.59 -0.07 13.79
C ASN A 88 -4.19 -1.34 13.02
N PHE A 89 -3.15 -1.26 12.19
CA PHE A 89 -2.49 -2.43 11.63
C PHE A 89 -1.51 -3.04 12.62
N ILE A 90 -1.27 -4.34 12.48
CA ILE A 90 -0.40 -5.13 13.33
C ILE A 90 1.04 -4.59 13.36
N ILE A 91 1.49 -3.95 12.28
CA ILE A 91 2.72 -3.16 12.23
C ILE A 91 2.35 -1.70 11.90
N PRO A 92 2.24 -0.81 12.90
CA PRO A 92 1.86 0.59 12.68
C PRO A 92 2.88 1.37 11.83
N ASP A 93 4.16 1.33 12.22
CA ASP A 93 5.26 1.97 11.47
C ASP A 93 5.84 1.00 10.45
N PHE A 94 5.06 0.75 9.40
CA PHE A 94 5.47 -0.13 8.33
C PHE A 94 6.71 0.37 7.55
N PRO A 95 6.90 1.69 7.29
CA PRO A 95 8.12 2.21 6.68
C PRO A 95 9.39 1.86 7.46
N MET A 96 9.42 2.07 8.78
CA MET A 96 10.56 1.70 9.61
C MET A 96 10.80 0.19 9.59
N PHE A 97 9.74 -0.61 9.69
CA PHE A 97 9.84 -2.07 9.61
C PHE A 97 10.42 -2.52 8.25
N ARG A 98 10.02 -1.90 7.14
CA ARG A 98 10.58 -2.21 5.82
C ARG A 98 12.07 -1.96 5.76
N GLN A 99 12.53 -0.81 6.27
CA GLN A 99 13.95 -0.46 6.34
C GLN A 99 14.76 -1.54 7.08
N GLN A 100 14.31 -1.94 8.27
CA GLN A 100 14.99 -2.96 9.08
C GLN A 100 15.06 -4.31 8.35
N ILE A 101 13.99 -4.68 7.66
CA ILE A 101 13.89 -5.92 6.88
C ILE A 101 14.76 -5.87 5.61
N ASP A 102 14.99 -4.69 5.04
CA ASP A 102 15.92 -4.48 3.93
C ASP A 102 17.39 -4.60 4.41
N ASP A 103 17.72 -4.04 5.57
CA ASP A 103 19.05 -4.21 6.18
C ASP A 103 19.36 -5.69 6.46
N LEU A 104 18.38 -6.43 7.00
CA LEU A 104 18.50 -7.87 7.22
C LEU A 104 18.66 -8.66 5.90
N TYR A 105 17.94 -8.25 4.85
CA TYR A 105 18.06 -8.87 3.53
C TYR A 105 19.49 -8.73 2.99
N TRP A 106 20.07 -7.53 3.04
CA TRP A 106 21.43 -7.28 2.56
C TRP A 106 22.49 -7.97 3.41
N LYS A 107 22.30 -7.99 4.74
CA LYS A 107 23.18 -8.72 5.65
C LYS A 107 23.16 -10.23 5.39
N ALA A 108 21.99 -10.80 5.11
CA ALA A 108 21.87 -12.23 4.79
C ALA A 108 22.41 -12.56 3.40
N LYS A 109 22.19 -11.68 2.41
CA LYS A 109 22.64 -11.86 1.02
C LYS A 109 24.16 -12.02 0.90
N SER A 110 24.95 -11.44 1.80
CA SER A 110 26.40 -11.56 1.77
C SER A 110 26.91 -12.98 2.12
N ASN A 111 26.04 -13.83 2.68
CA ASN A 111 26.36 -15.23 2.93
C ASN A 111 26.16 -16.07 1.66
N SER A 112 27.26 -16.38 0.97
CA SER A 112 27.29 -17.22 -0.23
C SER A 112 27.67 -18.69 0.06
N ALA A 113 27.68 -19.09 1.33
CA ALA A 113 27.97 -20.47 1.69
C ALA A 113 26.82 -21.43 1.32
N GLY A 114 27.16 -22.71 1.11
CA GLY A 114 26.22 -23.75 0.75
C GLY A 114 26.40 -24.23 -0.69
N ARG A 115 25.52 -25.13 -1.14
CA ARG A 115 25.55 -25.69 -2.49
C ARG A 115 24.13 -25.92 -2.98
N VAL A 116 23.85 -25.54 -4.23
CA VAL A 116 22.60 -25.85 -4.90
C VAL A 116 22.40 -27.38 -4.95
N ALA A 117 21.19 -27.83 -4.61
CA ALA A 117 20.81 -29.23 -4.69
C ALA A 117 20.96 -29.74 -6.12
N ASN A 118 21.80 -30.77 -6.32
CA ASN A 118 22.14 -31.26 -7.67
C ASN A 118 21.68 -32.70 -7.95
N TYR A 119 20.96 -33.34 -7.02
CA TYR A 119 20.43 -34.70 -7.20
C TYR A 119 19.17 -34.76 -8.07
N ILE A 120 18.43 -33.64 -8.20
CA ILE A 120 17.31 -33.47 -9.16
C ILE A 120 17.76 -32.47 -10.23
N PRO A 121 17.80 -32.85 -11.53
CA PRO A 121 18.28 -31.98 -12.60
C PRO A 121 17.58 -30.62 -12.71
N GLN A 122 16.32 -30.53 -12.31
CA GLN A 122 15.55 -29.29 -12.31
C GLN A 122 16.03 -28.30 -11.24
N LEU A 123 16.43 -28.80 -10.06
CA LEU A 123 16.96 -27.96 -8.98
C LEU A 123 18.37 -27.48 -9.28
N ALA A 124 19.17 -28.29 -10.00
CA ALA A 124 20.54 -27.96 -10.36
C ALA A 124 20.68 -26.76 -11.32
N ARG A 125 19.58 -26.31 -11.94
CA ARG A 125 19.56 -25.22 -12.93
C ARG A 125 19.46 -23.82 -12.30
N TYR A 126 19.09 -23.73 -11.02
CA TYR A 126 18.96 -22.45 -10.34
C TYR A 126 20.30 -21.83 -10.00
N SER A 127 20.35 -20.49 -10.01
CA SER A 127 21.57 -19.78 -9.64
C SER A 127 21.75 -19.83 -8.12
N PRO A 128 22.97 -20.09 -7.61
CA PRO A 128 23.26 -19.90 -6.18
C PRO A 128 23.09 -18.45 -5.72
N ASP A 129 23.07 -17.49 -6.66
CA ASP A 129 22.91 -16.06 -6.37
C ASP A 129 21.43 -15.61 -6.33
N ASP A 130 20.48 -16.50 -6.65
CA ASP A 130 19.04 -16.20 -6.58
C ASP A 130 18.60 -16.04 -5.12
N TRP A 131 18.38 -14.80 -4.69
CA TRP A 131 18.01 -14.47 -3.31
C TRP A 131 16.80 -13.53 -3.27
N GLY A 132 15.66 -14.07 -2.83
CA GLY A 132 14.40 -13.35 -2.73
C GLY A 132 13.82 -13.39 -1.32
N ARG A 133 13.17 -12.30 -0.91
CA ARG A 133 12.40 -12.22 0.33
C ARG A 133 11.09 -11.50 0.09
N SER A 134 10.01 -12.09 0.57
CA SER A 134 8.66 -11.50 0.57
C SER A 134 8.09 -11.52 1.98
N LYS A 135 7.17 -10.61 2.28
CA LYS A 135 6.46 -10.50 3.55
C LYS A 135 5.00 -10.16 3.29
N CYS A 136 4.13 -10.68 4.14
CA CYS A 136 2.70 -10.39 4.13
C CYS A 136 2.21 -10.49 5.56
N THR A 137 1.77 -9.38 6.16
CA THR A 137 1.20 -9.40 7.51
C THR A 137 -0.24 -9.92 7.48
N ILE A 138 -0.81 -10.22 8.65
CA ILE A 138 -2.21 -10.61 8.78
C ILE A 138 -3.19 -9.53 8.31
N ASP A 139 -2.76 -8.25 8.31
CA ASP A 139 -3.55 -7.13 7.80
C ASP A 139 -3.39 -6.90 6.30
N GLY A 140 -2.53 -7.69 5.64
CA GLY A 140 -2.26 -7.59 4.21
C GLY A 140 -1.16 -6.58 3.86
N GLN A 141 -0.36 -6.13 4.83
CA GLN A 141 0.78 -5.25 4.56
C GLN A 141 1.92 -6.03 3.90
N ARG A 142 2.52 -5.49 2.84
CA ARG A 142 3.51 -6.20 2.01
C ARG A 142 4.77 -5.39 1.70
#